data_AF-K8MJ19-F1
#
_entry.id   AF-K8MJ19-F1
#
_cell.length_a   1.000
_cell.length_b   1.000
_cell.length_c   1.000
_cell.angle_alpha   90.00
_cell.angle_beta   90.00
_cell.angle_gamma   90.00
#
_symmetry.space_group_name_H-M   'P 1'
#
loop_
_entity.id
_entity.type
_entity.pdbx_description
1 polymer ?
#
loop_
_entity_poly.entity_id
_entity_poly.type
_entity_poly.pdbx_seq_one_letter_code
_entity_poly.pdbx_strand_id
1 'polypeptide(L)' 'MREQIEKLLNSEISTTAIAKGADVPWSTVSDLRKGKTSMDKMALLTAEKLYDFAEELEIK' A
#
# COMPACT_ATOMS: atom_id res chain seq x y z
N MET A 1 9.17 -4.29 -5.61
CA MET A 1 8.14 -3.23 -5.50
C MET A 1 6.72 -3.79 -5.38
N ARG A 2 6.18 -4.43 -6.41
CA ARG A 2 4.77 -4.86 -6.42
C ARG A 2 4.38 -5.91 -5.36
N GLU A 3 5.19 -6.97 -5.21
CA GLU A 3 4.96 -8.01 -4.19
C GLU A 3 5.00 -7.47 -2.74
N GLN A 4 5.87 -6.50 -2.44
CA GLN A 4 5.94 -5.93 -1.09
C GLN A 4 4.71 -5.08 -0.77
N ILE A 5 4.21 -4.32 -1.73
CA ILE A 5 2.95 -3.59 -1.59
C ILE A 5 1.79 -4.59 -1.39
N GLU A 6 1.77 -5.70 -2.12
CA GLU A 6 0.78 -6.77 -1.89
C GLU A 6 0.88 -7.39 -0.50
N LYS A 7 2.09 -7.71 -0.02
CA LYS A 7 2.31 -8.22 1.34
C LYS A 7 1.84 -7.21 2.39
N LEU A 8 2.17 -5.93 2.21
CA LEU A 8 1.71 -4.85 3.08
C LEU A 8 0.19 -4.75 3.09
N LEU A 9 -0.45 -4.77 1.92
CA LEU A 9 -1.90 -4.69 1.79
C LEU A 9 -2.60 -5.91 2.39
N ASN A 10 -2.02 -7.10 2.28
CA ASN A 10 -2.54 -8.35 2.87
C ASN A 10 -2.11 -8.59 4.32
N SER A 11 -1.29 -7.70 4.90
CA SER A 11 -0.83 -7.82 6.29
C SER A 11 -1.96 -7.57 7.30
N GLU A 12 -1.70 -7.90 8.56
CA GLU A 12 -2.60 -7.57 9.68
C GLU A 12 -2.69 -6.07 9.97
N ILE A 13 -1.89 -5.24 9.29
CA ILE A 13 -1.89 -3.80 9.46
C ILE A 13 -3.21 -3.23 8.94
N SER A 14 -3.81 -2.37 9.77
CA SER A 14 -5.05 -1.70 9.40
C SER A 14 -4.85 -0.79 8.18
N THR A 15 -5.86 -0.71 7.32
CA THR A 15 -5.88 0.16 6.13
C THR A 15 -5.60 1.63 6.50
N THR A 16 -6.06 2.06 7.68
CA THR A 16 -5.81 3.37 8.27
C THR A 16 -4.35 3.58 8.69
N ALA A 17 -3.70 2.58 9.27
CA ALA A 17 -2.29 2.67 9.61
C ALA A 17 -1.41 2.72 8.37
N ILE A 18 -1.71 1.89 7.35
CA ILE A 18 -1.02 1.95 6.05
C ILE A 18 -1.21 3.32 5.39
N ALA A 19 -2.43 3.84 5.34
CA ALA A 19 -2.72 5.13 4.74
C ALA A 19 -1.99 6.29 5.44
N LYS A 20 -1.94 6.26 6.77
CA LYS A 20 -1.23 7.28 7.56
C LYS A 20 0.29 7.16 7.43
N GLY A 21 0.82 5.94 7.50
CA GLY A 21 2.27 5.69 7.43
C GLY A 21 2.86 5.98 6.05
N ALA A 22 2.18 5.50 5.00
CA ALA A 22 2.58 5.77 3.63
C ALA A 22 2.14 7.15 3.12
N ASP A 23 1.45 7.99 3.90
CA ASP A 23 0.95 9.30 3.45
C ASP A 23 0.16 9.22 2.11
N VAL A 24 -0.80 8.29 2.07
CA VAL A 24 -1.69 8.05 0.93
C VAL A 24 -3.15 8.07 1.37
N PRO A 25 -4.09 8.41 0.46
CA PRO A 25 -5.51 8.41 0.82
C PRO A 25 -5.99 7.03 1.26
N TRP A 26 -6.80 7.00 2.33
CA TRP A 26 -7.40 5.76 2.83
C TRP A 26 -8.23 5.04 1.76
N SER A 27 -8.96 5.79 0.94
CA SER A 27 -9.73 5.26 -0.19
C SER A 27 -8.84 4.48 -1.16
N THR A 28 -7.66 5.00 -1.47
CA THR A 28 -6.69 4.34 -2.34
C THR A 28 -6.24 3.00 -1.79
N VAL A 29 -5.85 2.94 -0.50
CA VAL A 29 -5.44 1.68 0.15
C VAL A 29 -6.61 0.69 0.21
N SER A 30 -7.82 1.17 0.51
CA SER A 30 -9.04 0.36 0.55
C SER A 30 -9.39 -0.23 -0.82
N ASP A 31 -9.30 0.58 -1.88
CA ASP A 31 -9.57 0.17 -3.26
C ASP A 31 -8.52 -0.84 -3.76
N LEU A 32 -7.24 -0.66 -3.38
CA LEU A 32 -6.18 -1.62 -3.68
C LEU A 32 -6.41 -2.97 -2.98
N ARG A 33 -6.74 -2.94 -1.67
CA ARG A 33 -7.03 -4.17 -0.89
C ARG A 33 -8.26 -4.90 -1.41
N LYS A 34 -9.25 -4.18 -1.93
CA LYS A 34 -10.47 -4.74 -2.54
C LYS A 34 -10.29 -5.15 -4.00
N GLY A 35 -9.12 -4.91 -4.61
CA GLY A 35 -8.86 -5.18 -6.03
C GLY A 35 -9.67 -4.30 -6.99
N LYS A 36 -10.24 -3.19 -6.50
CA LYS A 36 -11.07 -2.27 -7.30
C LYS A 36 -10.23 -1.40 -8.23
N THR A 37 -9.00 -1.11 -7.82
CA THR A 37 -7.98 -0.41 -8.60
C THR A 37 -6.79 -1.36 -8.81
N SER A 38 -6.35 -1.54 -10.06
CA SER A 38 -5.12 -2.29 -10.33
C SER A 38 -3.92 -1.46 -9.87
N MET A 39 -2.95 -2.10 -9.24
CA MET A 39 -1.63 -1.50 -8.95
C MET A 39 -0.98 -0.91 -10.22
N ASP A 40 -1.28 -1.44 -11.41
CA ASP A 40 -0.78 -0.90 -12.69
C ASP A 40 -1.35 0.47 -13.04
N LYS A 41 -2.50 0.83 -12.46
CA LYS A 41 -3.18 2.12 -12.70
C LYS A 41 -2.94 3.12 -11.59
N MET A 42 -2.19 2.77 -10.54
CA MET A 42 -1.88 3.71 -9.48
C MET A 42 -0.80 4.69 -9.92
N ALA A 43 -0.83 5.90 -9.35
CA ALA A 43 0.24 6.85 -9.58
C ALA A 43 1.56 6.30 -9.02
N LEU A 44 2.65 6.45 -9.77
CA LEU A 44 3.97 5.98 -9.38
C LEU A 44 4.35 6.47 -7.97
N LEU A 45 4.06 7.74 -7.67
CA LEU A 45 4.26 8.35 -6.36
C LEU A 45 3.55 7.59 -5.22
N THR A 46 2.35 7.08 -5.47
CA THR A 46 1.60 6.28 -4.48
C THR A 46 2.22 4.91 -4.29
N ALA A 47 2.73 4.31 -5.39
CA ALA A 47 3.43 3.03 -5.33
C ALA A 47 4.73 3.14 -4.53
N GLU A 48 5.53 4.18 -4.77
CA GLU A 48 6.77 4.47 -4.03
C GLU A 48 6.49 4.63 -2.55
N LYS A 49 5.56 5.50 -2.18
CA LYS A 49 5.17 5.71 -0.78
C LYS A 49 4.73 4.43 -0.05
N LEU A 50 3.94 3.59 -0.71
CA LEU A 50 3.50 2.31 -0.14
C LEU A 50 4.64 1.30 -0.06
N TYR A 51 5.56 1.32 -1.02
CA TYR A 51 6.74 0.48 -1.03
C TYR A 51 7.71 0.86 0.09
N ASP A 52 8.01 2.15 0.22
CA ASP A 52 8.89 2.68 1.27
C ASP A 52 8.36 2.31 2.66
N PHE A 53 7.05 2.46 2.87
CA PHE A 53 6.41 2.05 4.12
C PHE A 53 6.47 0.53 4.35
N ALA A 54 6.35 -0.28 3.29
CA ALA A 54 6.51 -1.73 3.38
C ALA A 54 7.96 -2.14 3.72
N GLU A 55 8.96 -1.43 3.19
CA GLU A 55 10.38 -1.62 3.50
C GLU A 55 10.71 -1.19 4.94
N GLU A 56 10.20 -0.05 5.39
CA GLU A 56 10.38 0.44 6.78
C GLU A 56 9.86 -0.57 7.82
N LEU A 57 8.78 -1.28 7.48
CA LEU A 57 8.20 -2.31 8.34
C LEU A 57 8.96 -3.64 8.28
N GLU A 58 10.07 -3.72 7.54
CA GLU A 58 10.85 -4.93 7.26
C GLU A 58 9.95 -6.13 6.89
N ILE A 59 8.89 -5.90 6.12
CA ILE A 59 8.02 -6.98 5.65
C ILE A 59 8.83 -7.82 4.63
N LYS A 60 9.57 -8.79 5.15
CA LYS A 60 10.38 -9.78 4.42
C LYS A 60 9.51 -10.94 3.96
#